data_AF-A0A7Y3H9N3-F1
#
_entry.id   AF-A0A7Y3H9N3-F1
#
_cell.length_a   1.000
_cell.length_b   1.000
_cell.length_c   1.000
_cell.angle_alpha   90.00
_cell.angle_beta   90.00
_cell.angle_gamma   90.00
#
_symmetry.space_group_name_H-M   'P 1'
#
loop_
_entity.id
_entity.type
_entity.pdbx_description
1 polymer ?
#
loop_
_entity_poly.entity_id
_entity_poly.type
_entity_poly.pdbx_seq_one_letter_code
_entity_poly.pdbx_strand_id
1 'polypeptide(L)'
;MSLIAFTIPGTNRAATLMPIYVYEAIPGQPQCIHCKGGFEFLQKLNEPALEACPDCGALVARRVTAAHIAHHSPSLDDSNVGKHGFTKYRKVGKGQYEKTVGKGPKFIVDKKDS
;
A
#
# COMPACT_ATOMS: atom_id res chain seq x y z
N MET A 1 41.84 29.29 -0.42
CA MET A 1 40.59 29.21 0.36
C MET A 1 39.60 28.37 -0.44
N SER A 2 39.38 27.11 -0.05
CA SER A 2 38.09 26.42 -0.18
C SER A 2 38.20 25.06 0.47
N LEU A 3 37.76 24.98 1.73
CA LEU A 3 37.57 23.72 2.45
C LEU A 3 36.30 23.08 1.91
N ILE A 4 36.43 22.01 1.13
CA ILE A 4 35.29 21.19 0.71
C ILE A 4 34.97 20.25 1.87
N ALA A 5 33.89 20.57 2.59
CA ALA A 5 33.38 19.75 3.69
C ALA A 5 32.82 18.42 3.15
N PHE A 6 33.52 17.32 3.40
CA PHE A 6 32.99 15.96 3.25
C PHE A 6 32.06 15.69 4.44
N THR A 7 30.75 15.79 4.23
CA THR A 7 29.76 15.33 5.20
C THR A 7 29.54 13.84 5.01
N ILE A 8 30.01 13.04 5.98
CA ILE A 8 29.69 11.62 6.09
C ILE A 8 28.25 11.52 6.63
N PRO A 9 27.26 11.00 5.88
CA PRO A 9 25.92 10.86 6.43
C PRO A 9 25.90 9.68 7.41
N GLY A 10 25.65 10.02 8.67
CA GLY A 10 25.58 9.10 9.80
C GLY A 10 24.58 7.96 9.58
N THR A 11 24.99 6.77 10.00
CA THR A 11 24.18 5.56 10.03
C THR A 11 23.07 5.68 11.08
N ASN A 12 21.91 6.19 10.68
CA ASN A 12 20.69 6.07 11.47
C ASN A 12 19.93 4.81 11.03
N ARG A 13 20.02 3.75 11.82
CA ARG A 13 19.11 2.59 11.78
C ARG A 13 17.76 2.99 12.39
N ALA A 14 17.03 3.86 11.68
CA ALA A 14 15.59 3.98 11.85
C ALA A 14 14.93 2.93 10.95
N ALA A 15 13.86 2.28 11.41
CA ALA A 15 13.07 1.36 10.61
C ALA A 15 12.78 2.02 9.24
N THR A 16 13.42 1.49 8.19
CA THR A 16 13.50 2.12 6.89
C THR A 16 12.15 1.97 6.20
N LEU A 17 11.25 2.94 6.42
CA LEU A 17 10.21 3.22 5.45
C LEU A 17 10.95 3.55 4.14
N MET A 18 11.00 2.57 3.23
CA MET A 18 11.51 2.71 1.87
C MET A 18 10.30 2.81 0.94
N PRO A 19 9.61 3.96 0.92
CA PRO A 19 8.54 4.17 -0.04
C PRO A 19 9.07 4.09 -1.47
N ILE A 20 8.16 3.73 -2.36
CA ILE A 20 8.37 3.87 -3.80
C ILE A 20 7.91 5.28 -4.19
N TYR A 21 8.76 6.00 -4.91
CA TYR A 21 8.40 7.24 -5.57
C TYR A 21 8.47 7.09 -7.08
N VAL A 22 7.61 7.83 -7.78
CA VAL A 22 7.64 7.89 -9.23
C VAL A 22 8.41 9.13 -9.65
N TYR A 23 9.36 8.97 -10.55
CA TYR A 23 10.15 10.06 -11.14
C TYR A 23 9.92 10.11 -12.64
N GLU A 24 9.91 11.31 -13.22
CA GLU A 24 9.71 11.53 -14.65
C GLU A 24 10.71 12.59 -15.15
N ALA A 25 11.15 12.46 -16.41
CA ALA A 25 12.05 13.44 -17.01
C ALA A 25 11.37 14.81 -17.15
N ILE A 26 12.14 15.88 -16.95
CA ILE A 26 11.65 17.24 -17.16
C ILE A 26 11.46 17.46 -18.68
N PRO A 27 10.29 17.94 -19.14
CA PRO A 27 10.05 18.21 -20.55
C PRO A 27 11.07 19.16 -21.16
N GLY A 28 11.44 18.93 -22.42
CA GLY A 28 12.37 19.80 -23.16
C GLY A 28 13.85 19.46 -23.00
N GLN A 29 14.19 18.32 -22.39
CA GLN A 29 15.54 17.77 -22.35
C GLN A 29 15.64 16.44 -23.11
N PRO A 30 16.83 16.03 -23.56
CA PRO A 30 17.05 14.67 -24.05
C PRO A 30 16.67 13.65 -22.98
N GLN A 31 15.76 12.73 -23.31
CA GLN A 31 15.22 11.73 -22.40
C GLN A 31 15.32 10.33 -23.00
N CYS A 32 15.70 9.34 -22.20
CA CYS A 32 15.73 7.94 -22.62
C CYS A 32 14.35 7.27 -22.45
N ILE A 33 14.24 6.04 -22.93
CA ILE A 33 13.00 5.25 -22.81
C ILE A 33 12.60 4.99 -21.35
N HIS A 34 13.57 4.90 -20.44
CA HIS A 34 13.34 4.65 -19.03
C HIS A 34 12.70 5.86 -18.31
N CYS A 35 13.22 7.08 -18.53
CA CYS A 35 12.71 8.27 -17.84
C CYS A 35 11.53 8.96 -18.55
N LYS A 36 11.32 8.69 -19.85
CA LYS A 36 10.27 9.32 -20.66
C LYS A 36 8.85 8.97 -20.20
N GLY A 37 8.62 7.76 -19.70
CA GLY A 37 7.30 7.29 -19.24
C GLY A 37 7.08 7.39 -17.73
N GLY A 38 8.08 7.88 -17.01
CA GLY A 38 8.20 7.77 -15.58
C GLY A 38 8.63 6.39 -15.11
N PHE A 39 9.38 6.33 -14.01
CA PHE A 39 9.86 5.09 -13.41
C PHE A 39 9.69 5.12 -11.89
N GLU A 40 9.57 3.93 -11.30
CA GLU A 40 9.49 3.73 -9.87
C GLU A 40 10.88 3.60 -9.24
N PHE A 41 11.10 4.28 -8.12
CA PHE A 41 12.37 4.29 -7.41
C PHE A 41 12.14 4.13 -5.91
N LEU A 42 12.79 3.14 -5.32
CA LEU A 42 12.82 2.92 -3.87
C LEU A 42 13.77 3.94 -3.24
N GLN A 43 13.22 4.82 -2.40
CA GLN A 43 13.99 5.87 -1.76
C GLN A 43 13.67 5.91 -0.28
N LYS A 44 14.66 6.23 0.57
CA LYS A 44 14.39 6.45 1.99
C LYS A 44 13.61 7.76 2.17
N LEU A 45 12.69 7.81 3.12
CA LEU A 45 11.88 9.01 3.38
C LEU A 45 12.71 10.29 3.64
N ASN A 46 13.88 10.15 4.29
CA ASN A 46 14.76 11.27 4.64
C ASN A 46 15.89 11.53 3.62
N GLU A 47 15.86 10.85 2.47
CA GLU A 47 16.87 11.01 1.42
C GLU A 47 16.46 12.15 0.48
N PRO A 48 17.42 12.96 -0.02
CA PRO A 48 17.12 14.00 -1.00
C PRO A 48 16.50 13.39 -2.26
N ALA A 49 15.60 14.12 -2.90
CA ALA A 49 14.96 13.69 -4.14
C ALA A 49 16.00 13.45 -5.25
N LEU A 50 15.73 12.48 -6.10
CA LEU A 50 16.59 12.19 -7.25
C LEU A 50 16.47 13.32 -8.28
N GLU A 51 17.61 13.89 -8.68
CA GLU A 51 17.67 15.00 -9.65
C GLU A 51 18.04 14.54 -11.07
N ALA A 52 18.65 13.36 -11.21
CA ALA A 52 19.10 12.83 -12.50
C ALA A 52 18.70 11.37 -12.71
N CYS A 53 18.37 11.02 -13.95
CA CYS A 53 18.07 9.63 -14.34
C CYS A 53 19.34 8.77 -14.22
N PRO A 54 19.28 7.59 -13.58
CA PRO A 54 20.45 6.72 -13.42
C PRO A 54 20.97 6.15 -14.75
N ASP A 55 20.11 6.05 -15.77
CA ASP A 55 20.46 5.44 -17.05
C ASP A 55 21.06 6.43 -18.05
N CYS A 56 20.54 7.67 -18.09
CA CYS A 56 20.92 8.65 -19.11
C CYS A 56 21.38 10.00 -18.56
N GLY A 57 21.30 10.24 -17.25
CA GLY A 57 21.68 11.51 -16.63
C GLY A 57 20.74 12.67 -16.88
N ALA A 58 19.63 12.48 -17.60
CA ALA A 58 18.62 13.51 -17.83
C ALA A 58 18.02 14.01 -16.51
N LEU A 59 17.69 15.29 -16.42
CA LEU A 59 17.06 15.86 -15.23
C LEU A 59 15.67 15.25 -15.02
N VAL A 60 15.42 14.78 -13.80
CA VAL A 60 14.14 14.16 -13.40
C VAL A 60 13.55 14.89 -12.21
N ALA A 61 12.23 14.86 -12.10
CA ALA A 61 11.49 15.39 -10.96
C ALA A 61 10.55 14.31 -10.40
N ARG A 62 10.30 14.37 -9.09
CA ARG A 62 9.35 13.47 -8.43
C ARG A 62 7.93 13.82 -8.88
N ARG A 63 7.25 12.85 -9.46
CA ARG A 63 5.88 12.95 -9.95
C ARG A 63 4.91 12.83 -8.77
N VAL A 64 4.00 13.78 -8.63
CA VAL A 64 2.90 13.68 -7.67
C VAL A 64 1.86 12.71 -8.24
N THR A 65 1.77 11.52 -7.66
CA THR A 65 0.80 10.49 -8.03
C THR A 65 -0.41 10.51 -7.09
N ALA A 66 -1.54 9.98 -7.56
CA ALA A 66 -2.72 9.79 -6.71
C ALA A 66 -2.37 8.81 -5.58
N ALA A 67 -2.57 9.23 -4.33
CA ALA A 67 -2.37 8.36 -3.19
C ALA A 67 -3.44 7.26 -3.18
N HIS A 68 -3.03 6.02 -2.90
CA HIS A 68 -3.97 4.95 -2.63
C HIS A 68 -4.56 5.13 -1.22
N ILE A 69 -5.71 5.79 -1.13
CA ILE A 69 -6.43 6.00 0.13
C ILE A 69 -7.26 4.77 0.40
N ALA A 70 -6.74 3.85 1.22
CA ALA A 70 -7.53 2.75 1.75
C ALA A 70 -8.44 3.28 2.86
N HIS A 71 -9.75 3.10 2.71
CA HIS A 71 -10.67 3.28 3.83
C HIS A 71 -10.52 2.11 4.81
N HIS A 72 -10.71 2.36 6.10
CA HIS A 72 -10.79 1.28 7.07
C HIS A 72 -11.89 0.29 6.67
N SER A 73 -11.59 -1.01 6.77
CA SER A 73 -12.61 -2.02 6.57
C SER A 73 -13.78 -1.77 7.52
N PRO A 74 -15.03 -1.88 7.05
CA PRO A 74 -16.18 -1.67 7.90
C PRO A 74 -16.16 -2.71 9.04
N SER A 75 -16.63 -2.30 10.22
CA SER A 75 -16.68 -3.16 11.39
C SER A 75 -17.53 -4.42 11.10
N LEU A 76 -17.06 -5.58 11.55
CA LEU A 76 -17.78 -6.86 11.40
C LEU A 76 -18.71 -7.14 12.58
N ASP A 77 -19.18 -6.08 13.25
CA ASP A 77 -20.19 -6.17 14.29
C ASP A 77 -21.54 -6.61 13.73
N ASP A 78 -22.35 -7.15 14.62
CA ASP A 78 -23.61 -7.78 14.27
C ASP A 78 -24.62 -6.79 13.64
N SER A 79 -24.57 -5.51 14.03
CA SER A 79 -25.43 -4.47 13.44
C SER A 79 -25.03 -4.20 11.99
N ASN A 80 -23.73 -4.03 11.74
CA ASN A 80 -23.23 -3.71 10.41
C ASN A 80 -23.38 -4.89 9.43
N VAL A 81 -23.05 -6.11 9.88
CA VAL A 81 -23.22 -7.34 9.09
C VAL A 81 -24.69 -7.51 8.66
N GLY A 82 -25.63 -7.30 9.59
CA GLY A 82 -27.06 -7.40 9.29
C GLY A 82 -27.56 -6.30 8.35
N LYS A 83 -27.12 -5.06 8.54
CA LYS A 83 -27.45 -3.91 7.67
C LYS A 83 -27.06 -4.15 6.21
N HIS A 84 -25.90 -4.78 5.99
CA HIS A 84 -25.39 -5.07 4.65
C HIS A 84 -25.92 -6.39 4.07
N GLY A 85 -26.91 -7.02 4.71
CA GLY A 85 -27.57 -8.22 4.19
C GLY A 85 -26.77 -9.50 4.36
N PHE A 86 -25.68 -9.47 5.14
CA PHE A 86 -24.93 -10.67 5.47
C PHE A 86 -25.61 -11.45 6.61
N THR A 87 -25.45 -12.76 6.58
CA THR A 87 -25.91 -13.66 7.64
C THR A 87 -24.70 -14.24 8.37
N LYS A 88 -24.69 -14.12 9.69
CA LYS A 88 -23.61 -14.62 10.56
C LYS A 88 -24.11 -15.82 11.34
N TYR A 89 -23.32 -16.88 11.34
CA TYR A 89 -23.55 -18.07 12.16
C TYR A 89 -22.40 -18.27 13.15
N ARG A 90 -22.73 -18.65 14.38
CA ARG A 90 -21.81 -19.01 15.44
C ARG A 90 -21.81 -20.53 15.61
N LYS A 91 -20.61 -21.12 15.67
CA LYS A 91 -20.46 -22.55 15.94
C LYS A 91 -20.88 -22.85 17.38
N VAL A 92 -21.88 -23.70 17.56
CA VAL A 92 -22.40 -24.13 18.88
C VAL A 92 -22.04 -25.57 19.22
N GLY A 93 -21.64 -26.37 18.22
CA GLY A 93 -21.25 -27.77 18.42
C GLY A 93 -20.52 -28.38 17.21
N LYS A 94 -20.29 -29.69 17.24
CA LYS A 94 -19.70 -30.43 16.11
C LYS A 94 -20.66 -30.40 14.92
N GLY A 95 -20.32 -29.59 13.91
CA GLY A 95 -21.13 -29.41 12.71
C GLY A 95 -22.47 -28.73 12.96
N GLN A 96 -22.62 -27.98 14.05
CA GLN A 96 -23.86 -27.24 14.35
C GLN A 96 -23.53 -25.76 14.50
N TYR A 97 -24.28 -24.94 13.76
CA TYR A 97 -24.11 -23.50 13.72
C TYR A 97 -25.45 -22.83 13.99
N GLU A 98 -25.45 -21.90 14.94
CA GLU A 98 -26.62 -21.08 15.28
C GLU A 98 -26.51 -19.72 14.60
N LYS A 99 -27.61 -19.25 14.03
CA LYS A 99 -27.66 -17.93 13.40
C LYS A 99 -27.64 -16.83 14.46
N THR A 100 -26.66 -15.93 14.37
CA THR A 100 -26.55 -14.75 15.25
C THR A 100 -27.16 -13.51 14.59
N VAL A 101 -27.01 -13.36 13.27
CA VAL A 101 -27.45 -12.16 12.52
C VAL A 101 -27.95 -12.56 11.14
N GLY A 102 -28.92 -11.83 10.60
CA GLY A 102 -29.35 -11.94 9.20
C GLY A 102 -30.52 -12.89 8.95
N LYS A 103 -30.84 -13.09 7.67
CA LYS A 103 -31.95 -13.96 7.23
C LYS A 103 -31.47 -15.40 7.06
N GLY A 104 -32.37 -16.37 7.21
CA GLY A 104 -32.05 -17.81 7.09
C GLY A 104 -32.49 -18.64 8.29
N PRO A 105 -32.26 -19.96 8.26
CA PRO A 105 -32.66 -20.88 9.32
C PRO A 105 -31.93 -20.55 10.64
N LYS A 106 -32.58 -20.85 11.79
CA LYS A 106 -31.97 -20.61 13.11
C LYS A 106 -30.74 -21.49 13.36
N PHE A 107 -30.74 -22.71 12.82
CA PHE A 107 -29.62 -23.64 12.94
C PHE A 107 -29.28 -24.22 11.57
N ILE A 108 -27.98 -24.33 11.28
CA ILE A 108 -27.44 -25.10 10.16
C ILE A 108 -26.66 -26.27 10.76
N VAL A 109 -26.95 -27.46 10.25
CA VAL A 109 -26.20 -28.67 10.57
C VAL A 109 -25.40 -29.08 9.34
N ASP A 110 -24.11 -29.36 9.53
CA ASP A 110 -23.28 -29.98 8.51
C ASP A 110 -23.84 -31.38 8.28
N LYS A 111 -24.42 -31.62 7.10
CA LYS A 111 -24.67 -33.00 6.65
C LYS A 111 -23.30 -33.61 6.39
N LYS A 112 -22.82 -34.43 7.34
CA LYS A 112 -21.82 -35.43 7.01
C LYS A 112 -22.55 -36.48 6.17
N ASP A 113 -22.57 -36.28 4.87
CA ASP A 113 -22.95 -37.33 3.94
C ASP A 113 -21.91 -38.47 4.03
N SER A 114 -22.45 -39.68 4.00
CA SER A 114 -21.85 -41.00 4.25
C SER A 114 -20.57 -41.34 3.51
#